data_AF-A0A5N3ZYB4-F1
#
_entry.id   AF-A0A5N3ZYB4-F1
#
_cell.length_a   1.000
_cell.length_b   1.000
_cell.length_c   1.000
_cell.angle_alpha   90.00
_cell.angle_beta   90.00
_cell.angle_gamma   90.00
#
_symmetry.space_group_name_H-M   'P 1'
#
loop_
_entity.id
_entity.type
_entity.pdbx_description
1 polymer ?
#
loop_
_entity_poly.entity_id
_entity_poly.type
_entity_poly.pdbx_seq_one_letter_code
_entity_poly.pdbx_strand_id
1 'polypeptide(L)'
;MPYDYFDSFDRFDELCLPPQDAFYNKLEDKPCPRRMYRRAQEVWSRFNCSNLGQYVDLYMKTDILLLADVFEQFRSSCISTYDLDPAHYFTLPGFTWDAMLKYTRQELELLTDQDMFLFVERGIRGGLSQVCSKRRAHANNKYMSKYDSTKPDVYLMYNDINNQYGWSMSQYLPYGGFEWVDSNIDITTIPDDADEGYILEVDLEYPQHLHDAHTDLPF
;
A
#
# COMPACT_ATOMS: atom_id res chain seq x y z
N MET A 1 -23.81 7.46 9.48
CA MET A 1 -24.14 7.63 10.90
C MET A 1 -23.64 8.98 11.39
N PRO A 2 -24.38 9.70 12.25
CA PRO A 2 -23.91 10.93 12.90
C PRO A 2 -23.12 10.57 14.17
N TYR A 3 -21.86 10.12 14.03
CA TYR A 3 -21.07 9.60 15.16
C TYR A 3 -20.94 10.58 16.32
N ASP A 4 -20.68 11.85 16.00
CA ASP A 4 -20.52 12.92 16.97
C ASP A 4 -21.81 13.31 17.71
N TYR A 5 -22.97 12.89 17.21
CA TYR A 5 -24.27 13.18 17.82
C TYR A 5 -24.59 12.24 19.00
N PHE A 6 -24.00 11.04 19.01
CA PHE A 6 -24.19 10.06 20.10
C PHE A 6 -23.27 10.40 21.27
N ASP A 7 -23.65 11.41 22.05
CA ASP A 7 -22.95 11.88 23.25
C ASP A 7 -23.43 11.20 24.56
N SER A 8 -24.58 10.53 24.51
CA SER A 8 -25.24 9.92 25.66
C SER A 8 -26.15 8.77 25.23
N PHE A 9 -26.46 7.87 26.16
CA PHE A 9 -27.36 6.72 25.88
C PHE A 9 -28.80 7.17 25.60
N ASP A 10 -29.23 8.30 26.14
CA ASP A 10 -30.58 8.84 25.93
C ASP A 10 -30.86 9.14 24.45
N ARG A 11 -29.81 9.41 23.65
CA ARG A 11 -29.92 9.63 22.20
C ARG A 11 -30.48 8.42 21.47
N PHE A 12 -30.27 7.20 21.96
CA PHE A 12 -30.79 6.00 21.31
C PHE A 12 -32.32 5.91 21.38
N ASP A 13 -32.96 6.55 22.35
CA ASP A 13 -34.40 6.55 22.51
C ASP A 13 -35.11 7.64 21.68
N GLU A 14 -34.35 8.51 21.00
CA GLU A 14 -34.93 9.54 20.12
C GLU A 14 -35.70 8.90 18.95
N LEU A 15 -36.94 9.34 18.77
CA LEU A 15 -37.91 8.75 17.84
C LEU A 15 -37.77 9.25 16.39
N CYS A 16 -36.80 10.12 16.11
CA CYS A 16 -36.58 10.69 14.79
C CYS A 16 -35.10 10.77 14.44
N LEU A 17 -34.84 10.84 13.14
CA LEU A 17 -33.49 11.08 12.64
C LEU A 17 -33.07 12.52 12.98
N PRO A 18 -31.86 12.75 13.51
CA PRO A 18 -31.39 14.09 13.80
C PRO A 18 -31.22 14.91 12.51
N PRO A 19 -31.21 16.25 12.60
CA PRO A 19 -31.09 17.11 11.42
C PRO A 19 -29.77 16.87 10.68
N GLN A 20 -29.73 17.22 9.39
CA GLN A 20 -28.55 17.03 8.55
C GLN A 20 -27.28 17.68 9.14
N ASP A 21 -27.43 18.82 9.82
CA ASP A 21 -26.31 19.53 10.45
C ASP A 21 -25.64 18.73 11.58
N ALA A 22 -26.39 17.82 12.23
CA ALA A 22 -25.87 16.91 13.24
C ALA A 22 -25.02 15.75 12.64
N PHE A 23 -25.01 15.59 11.31
CA PHE A 23 -24.15 14.63 10.61
C PHE A 23 -22.80 15.26 10.18
N TYR A 24 -22.43 16.40 10.76
CA TYR A 24 -21.16 17.06 10.47
C TYR A 24 -19.98 16.11 10.75
N ASN A 25 -19.05 15.99 9.80
CA ASN A 25 -17.87 15.15 9.94
C ASN A 25 -16.71 15.99 10.50
N LYS A 26 -16.42 15.85 11.80
CA LYS A 26 -15.31 16.57 12.45
C LYS A 26 -13.92 16.11 11.97
N LEU A 27 -13.77 14.86 11.53
CA LEU A 27 -12.48 14.34 11.05
C LEU A 27 -12.05 15.00 9.73
N GLU A 28 -13.03 15.28 8.86
CA GLU A 28 -12.78 15.94 7.57
C GLU A 28 -13.08 17.44 7.57
N ASP A 29 -13.62 17.97 8.67
CA ASP A 29 -14.12 19.35 8.80
C ASP A 29 -15.11 19.72 7.67
N LYS A 30 -16.08 18.84 7.41
CA LYS A 30 -17.04 18.99 6.30
C LYS A 30 -18.48 18.70 6.70
N PRO A 31 -19.45 19.46 6.15
CA PRO A 31 -20.87 19.15 6.31
C PRO A 31 -21.23 17.85 5.58
N CYS A 32 -22.24 17.14 6.10
CA CYS A 32 -22.77 15.94 5.47
C CYS A 32 -23.30 16.26 4.06
N PRO A 33 -22.82 15.60 2.99
CA PRO A 33 -23.38 15.76 1.65
C PRO A 33 -24.87 15.37 1.64
N ARG A 34 -25.72 16.18 0.97
CA ARG A 34 -27.17 15.94 0.89
C ARG A 34 -27.54 14.52 0.44
N ARG A 35 -26.72 13.92 -0.44
CA ARG A 35 -26.88 12.52 -0.90
C ARG A 35 -26.78 11.51 0.25
N MET A 36 -25.84 11.70 1.17
CA MET A 36 -25.62 10.79 2.29
C MET A 36 -26.74 10.91 3.33
N TYR A 37 -27.20 12.13 3.61
CA TYR A 37 -28.34 12.34 4.48
C TYR A 37 -29.63 11.74 3.92
N ARG A 38 -29.89 11.90 2.61
CA ARG A 38 -31.02 11.25 1.94
C ARG A 38 -30.96 9.72 2.09
N ARG A 39 -29.78 9.13 1.91
CA ARG A 39 -29.58 7.69 2.15
C ARG A 39 -29.92 7.28 3.59
N ALA A 40 -29.55 8.09 4.58
CA ALA A 40 -29.92 7.83 5.98
C ALA A 40 -31.45 7.85 6.19
N GLN A 41 -32.15 8.81 5.59
CA GLN A 41 -33.62 8.88 5.63
C GLN A 41 -34.29 7.69 4.91
N GLU A 42 -33.73 7.27 3.78
CA GLU A 42 -34.19 6.09 3.04
C GLU A 42 -34.04 4.82 3.86
N VAL A 43 -32.88 4.61 4.51
CA VAL A 43 -32.66 3.46 5.40
C VAL A 43 -33.63 3.50 6.59
N TRP A 44 -33.74 4.64 7.27
CA TRP A 44 -34.68 4.82 8.38
C TRP A 44 -36.11 4.43 8.00
N SER A 45 -36.58 4.94 6.86
CA SER A 45 -37.94 4.69 6.38
C SER A 45 -38.13 3.27 5.86
N ARG A 46 -37.13 2.70 5.16
CA ARG A 46 -37.22 1.38 4.53
C ARG A 46 -37.25 0.25 5.56
N PHE A 47 -36.53 0.42 6.66
CA PHE A 47 -36.45 -0.56 7.75
C PHE A 47 -37.40 -0.24 8.92
N ASN A 48 -38.26 0.79 8.78
CA ASN A 48 -39.22 1.22 9.80
C ASN A 48 -38.57 1.43 11.18
N CYS A 49 -37.41 2.09 11.22
CA CYS A 49 -36.72 2.40 12.48
C CYS A 49 -37.63 3.27 13.36
N SER A 50 -37.88 2.82 14.59
CA SER A 50 -38.76 3.52 15.54
C SER A 50 -37.98 4.49 16.45
N ASN A 51 -36.69 4.24 16.65
CA ASN A 51 -35.78 5.09 17.41
C ASN A 51 -34.35 5.01 16.84
N LEU A 52 -33.47 5.90 17.30
CA LEU A 52 -32.08 5.94 16.85
C LEU A 52 -31.30 4.67 17.23
N GLY A 53 -31.66 4.01 18.34
CA GLY A 53 -31.14 2.71 18.76
C GLY A 53 -31.27 1.65 17.67
N GLN A 54 -32.47 1.44 17.16
CA GLN A 54 -32.72 0.48 16.07
C GLN A 54 -31.96 0.83 14.79
N TYR A 55 -31.80 2.13 14.50
CA TYR A 55 -31.02 2.58 13.35
C TYR A 55 -29.51 2.28 13.53
N VAL A 56 -28.96 2.48 14.73
CA VAL A 56 -27.58 2.13 15.07
C VAL A 56 -27.38 0.62 15.05
N ASP A 57 -28.29 -0.14 15.64
CA ASP A 57 -28.22 -1.61 15.64
C ASP A 57 -28.21 -2.16 14.22
N LEU A 58 -29.05 -1.61 13.33
CA LEU A 58 -29.05 -1.98 11.92
C LEU A 58 -27.72 -1.67 11.24
N TYR A 59 -27.16 -0.49 11.50
CA TYR A 59 -25.85 -0.09 10.98
C TYR A 59 -24.75 -1.05 11.47
N MET A 60 -24.64 -1.24 12.79
CA MET A 60 -23.64 -2.10 13.42
C MET A 60 -23.75 -3.54 12.94
N LYS A 61 -24.97 -4.07 12.87
CA LYS A 61 -25.22 -5.44 12.40
C LYS A 61 -24.83 -5.60 10.94
N THR A 62 -25.07 -4.59 10.10
CA THR A 62 -24.64 -4.62 8.69
C THR A 62 -23.11 -4.64 8.58
N ASP A 63 -22.42 -3.76 9.31
CA ASP A 63 -20.95 -3.70 9.29
C ASP A 63 -20.31 -5.00 9.81
N ILE A 64 -20.85 -5.56 10.92
CA ILE A 64 -20.38 -6.83 11.48
C ILE A 64 -20.59 -7.98 10.51
N LEU A 65 -21.77 -8.08 9.90
CA LEU A 65 -22.07 -9.16 8.96
C LEU A 65 -21.22 -9.07 7.70
N LEU A 66 -20.99 -7.87 7.15
CA LEU A 66 -20.13 -7.68 5.99
C LEU A 66 -18.67 -8.02 6.31
N LEU A 67 -18.17 -7.60 7.47
CA LEU A 67 -16.82 -7.94 7.90
C LEU A 67 -16.66 -9.45 8.12
N ALA A 68 -17.65 -10.09 8.77
CA ALA A 68 -17.64 -11.53 9.00
C ALA A 68 -17.62 -12.30 7.67
N ASP A 69 -18.51 -11.97 6.73
CA ASP A 69 -18.60 -12.62 5.41
C ASP A 69 -17.28 -12.52 4.63
N VAL A 70 -16.70 -11.30 4.53
CA VAL A 70 -15.41 -11.09 3.86
C VAL A 70 -14.28 -11.83 4.56
N PHE A 71 -14.24 -11.83 5.90
CA PHE A 71 -13.17 -12.46 6.66
C PHE A 71 -13.27 -13.99 6.63
N GLU A 72 -14.47 -14.57 6.67
CA GLU A 72 -14.69 -16.01 6.52
C GLU A 72 -14.26 -16.50 5.14
N GLN A 73 -14.58 -15.74 4.08
CA GLN A 73 -14.12 -16.05 2.73
C GLN A 73 -12.59 -15.95 2.62
N PHE A 74 -12.00 -14.88 3.18
CA PHE A 74 -10.54 -14.70 3.23
C PHE A 74 -9.85 -15.86 3.94
N ARG A 75 -10.32 -16.22 5.14
CA ARG A 75 -9.80 -17.34 5.94
C ARG A 75 -9.89 -18.67 5.19
N SER A 76 -11.05 -18.97 4.60
CA SER A 76 -11.25 -20.19 3.82
C SER A 76 -10.30 -20.28 2.63
N SER A 77 -10.06 -19.14 1.95
CA SER A 77 -9.16 -19.06 0.81
C SER A 77 -7.71 -19.25 1.24
N CYS A 78 -7.28 -18.61 2.33
CA CYS A 78 -5.92 -18.75 2.88
C CYS A 78 -5.62 -20.18 3.34
N ILE A 79 -6.55 -20.83 4.04
CA ILE A 79 -6.38 -22.23 4.47
C ILE A 79 -6.29 -23.14 3.25
N SER A 80 -7.13 -22.93 2.23
CA SER A 80 -7.07 -23.74 1.01
C SER A 80 -5.78 -23.54 0.20
N THR A 81 -5.22 -22.34 0.18
CA THR A 81 -4.05 -22.01 -0.67
C THR A 81 -2.72 -22.24 0.05
N TYR A 82 -2.61 -21.85 1.31
CA TYR A 82 -1.35 -21.85 2.07
C TYR A 82 -1.34 -22.89 3.21
N ASP A 83 -2.50 -23.50 3.50
CA ASP A 83 -2.66 -24.40 4.65
C ASP A 83 -2.23 -23.70 5.96
N LEU A 84 -2.50 -22.40 6.04
CA LEU A 84 -2.28 -21.52 7.18
C LEU A 84 -3.56 -20.73 7.43
N ASP A 85 -3.92 -20.59 8.70
CA ASP A 85 -5.10 -19.83 9.10
C ASP A 85 -4.69 -18.40 9.48
N PRO A 86 -5.15 -17.36 8.75
CA PRO A 86 -4.81 -15.97 9.05
C PRO A 86 -5.30 -15.52 10.43
N ALA A 87 -6.29 -16.21 11.04
CA ALA A 87 -6.78 -15.89 12.38
C ALA A 87 -5.76 -16.19 13.50
N HIS A 88 -4.68 -16.92 13.21
CA HIS A 88 -3.57 -17.16 14.15
C HIS A 88 -2.50 -16.07 14.14
N TYR A 89 -2.63 -15.06 13.28
CA TYR A 89 -1.65 -14.00 13.10
C TYR A 89 -2.22 -12.66 13.53
N PHE A 90 -1.39 -11.82 14.16
CA PHE A 90 -1.78 -10.46 14.52
C PHE A 90 -1.92 -9.55 13.28
N THR A 91 -1.11 -9.79 12.25
CA THR A 91 -1.05 -8.95 11.05
C THR A 91 -0.85 -9.79 9.79
N LEU A 92 -1.29 -9.25 8.65
CA LEU A 92 -1.13 -9.91 7.35
C LEU A 92 0.34 -10.09 6.94
N PRO A 93 1.27 -9.14 7.19
CA PRO A 93 2.68 -9.35 6.92
C PRO A 93 3.28 -10.58 7.64
N GLY A 94 2.91 -10.80 8.91
CA GLY A 94 3.35 -11.98 9.65
C GLY A 94 2.81 -13.28 9.04
N PHE A 95 1.54 -13.28 8.65
CA PHE A 95 0.94 -14.40 7.91
C PHE A 95 1.68 -14.67 6.58
N THR A 96 1.95 -13.63 5.78
CA THR A 96 2.63 -13.80 4.49
C THR A 96 4.08 -14.23 4.64
N TRP A 97 4.74 -13.83 5.72
CA TRP A 97 6.10 -14.25 6.06
C TRP A 97 6.16 -15.75 6.34
N ASP A 98 5.30 -16.25 7.22
CA ASP A 98 5.23 -17.69 7.52
C ASP A 98 4.75 -18.50 6.32
N ALA A 99 3.84 -17.97 5.50
CA ALA A 99 3.45 -18.59 4.25
C ALA A 99 4.63 -18.73 3.28
N MET A 100 5.48 -17.69 3.17
CA MET A 100 6.70 -17.72 2.38
C MET A 100 7.67 -18.78 2.91
N LEU A 101 7.97 -18.79 4.21
CA LEU A 101 8.87 -19.77 4.82
C LEU A 101 8.36 -21.21 4.66
N LYS A 102 7.06 -21.44 4.83
CA LYS A 102 6.45 -22.75 4.64
C LYS A 102 6.57 -23.26 3.20
N TYR A 103 6.44 -22.35 2.23
CA TYR A 103 6.52 -22.67 0.81
C TYR A 103 7.95 -22.93 0.35
N THR A 104 8.89 -22.03 0.69
CA THR A 104 10.29 -22.13 0.27
C THR A 104 11.07 -23.16 1.08
N ARG A 105 10.68 -23.40 2.33
CA ARG A 105 11.40 -24.22 3.32
C ARG A 105 12.83 -23.75 3.57
N GLN A 106 13.10 -22.48 3.29
CA GLN A 106 14.41 -21.89 3.49
C GLN A 106 14.59 -21.53 4.97
N GLU A 107 15.79 -21.76 5.48
CA GLU A 107 16.21 -21.24 6.79
C GLU A 107 16.92 -19.91 6.57
N LEU A 108 16.41 -18.85 7.21
CA LEU A 108 17.00 -17.52 7.12
C LEU A 108 17.91 -17.29 8.33
N GLU A 109 19.16 -16.95 8.07
CA GLU A 109 20.10 -16.56 9.11
C GLU A 109 19.77 -15.17 9.64
N LEU A 110 19.82 -15.03 10.98
CA LEU A 110 19.69 -13.74 11.63
C LEU A 110 21.06 -13.08 11.76
N LEU A 111 21.16 -11.81 11.38
CA LEU A 111 22.33 -11.00 11.67
C LEU A 111 22.47 -10.83 13.18
N THR A 112 23.55 -11.38 13.74
CA THR A 112 23.87 -11.30 15.18
C THR A 112 24.92 -10.23 15.50
N ASP A 113 25.72 -9.85 14.50
CA ASP A 113 26.68 -8.76 14.58
C ASP A 113 25.95 -7.40 14.44
N GLN A 114 26.18 -6.51 15.41
CA GLN A 114 25.54 -5.20 15.45
C GLN A 114 25.98 -4.28 14.31
N ASP A 115 27.26 -4.34 13.93
CA ASP A 115 27.81 -3.50 12.86
C ASP A 115 27.27 -3.97 11.50
N MET A 116 27.14 -5.29 11.28
CA MET A 116 26.49 -5.83 10.08
C MET A 116 25.04 -5.40 9.99
N PHE A 117 24.30 -5.50 11.10
CA PHE A 117 22.90 -5.06 11.16
C PHE A 117 22.77 -3.58 10.78
N LEU A 118 23.55 -2.71 11.42
CA LEU A 118 23.54 -1.27 11.14
C LEU A 118 24.01 -0.95 9.72
N PHE A 119 24.93 -1.73 9.16
CA PHE A 119 25.36 -1.60 7.78
C PHE A 119 24.23 -1.90 6.80
N VAL A 120 23.56 -3.04 6.95
CA VAL A 120 22.42 -3.42 6.09
C VAL A 120 21.25 -2.45 6.27
N GLU A 121 20.90 -2.09 7.51
CA GLU A 121 19.82 -1.14 7.80
C GLU A 121 20.08 0.22 7.13
N ARG A 122 21.32 0.73 7.20
CA ARG A 122 21.72 1.96 6.51
C ARG A 122 21.64 1.85 4.99
N GLY A 123 21.68 0.65 4.42
CA GLY A 123 21.52 0.38 2.98
C GLY A 123 20.06 0.33 2.52
N ILE A 124 19.09 0.12 3.42
CA ILE A 124 17.69 -0.02 3.03
C ILE A 124 17.14 1.32 2.50
N ARG A 125 16.61 1.29 1.28
CA ARG A 125 15.95 2.43 0.63
C ARG A 125 14.53 2.04 0.22
N GLY A 126 13.63 3.02 0.22
CA GLY A 126 12.27 2.84 -0.30
C GLY A 126 12.22 2.90 -1.83
N GLY A 127 11.01 2.93 -2.36
CA GLY A 127 10.78 3.13 -3.79
C GLY A 127 11.30 4.49 -4.26
N LEU A 128 11.93 4.51 -5.43
CA LEU A 128 12.41 5.72 -6.07
C LEU A 128 11.25 6.59 -6.55
N SER A 129 11.17 7.83 -6.06
CA SER A 129 10.20 8.82 -6.51
C SER A 129 10.92 10.07 -6.97
N GLN A 130 10.86 10.34 -8.27
CA GLN A 130 11.65 11.38 -8.89
C GLN A 130 10.89 12.04 -10.03
N VAL A 131 11.17 13.33 -10.23
CA VAL A 131 10.73 14.10 -11.38
C VAL A 131 11.97 14.46 -12.17
N CYS A 132 12.23 13.78 -13.31
CA CYS A 132 13.49 13.94 -14.04
C CYS A 132 13.62 15.35 -14.66
N SER A 133 12.84 15.64 -15.70
CA SER A 133 13.08 16.85 -16.52
C SER A 133 12.03 17.95 -16.39
N LYS A 134 10.73 17.63 -16.26
CA LYS A 134 9.67 18.66 -16.17
C LYS A 134 8.75 18.43 -14.98
N ARG A 135 8.60 19.46 -14.13
CA ARG A 135 7.63 19.48 -13.01
C ARG A 135 6.19 19.26 -13.46
N ARG A 136 5.85 19.66 -14.69
CA ARG A 136 4.53 19.50 -15.28
C ARG A 136 4.64 19.35 -16.79
N ALA A 137 3.97 18.34 -17.32
CA ALA A 137 3.81 18.14 -18.76
C ALA A 137 2.32 18.14 -19.12
N HIS A 138 2.00 18.66 -20.30
CA HIS A 138 0.66 18.59 -20.87
C HIS A 138 0.74 17.86 -22.21
N ALA A 139 -0.12 16.87 -22.39
CA ALA A 139 -0.34 16.31 -23.71
C ALA A 139 -0.98 17.37 -24.61
N ASN A 140 -0.52 17.44 -25.86
CA ASN A 140 -1.11 18.20 -26.94
C ASN A 140 -1.04 17.32 -28.19
N ASN A 141 -2.06 16.53 -28.45
CA ASN A 141 -2.07 15.69 -29.65
C ASN A 141 -3.47 15.68 -30.28
N LYS A 142 -3.51 15.34 -31.56
CA LYS A 142 -4.72 15.33 -32.40
C LYS A 142 -5.90 14.52 -31.88
N TYR A 143 -5.68 13.62 -30.92
CA TYR A 143 -6.74 12.79 -30.33
C TYR A 143 -7.43 13.46 -29.13
N MET A 144 -6.95 14.63 -28.68
CA MET A 144 -7.51 15.35 -27.54
C MET A 144 -8.54 16.40 -27.98
N SER A 145 -9.60 16.58 -27.17
CA SER A 145 -10.66 17.56 -27.44
C SER A 145 -10.21 19.02 -27.39
N LYS A 146 -9.06 19.31 -26.76
CA LYS A 146 -8.45 20.65 -26.65
C LYS A 146 -7.13 20.74 -27.42
N TYR A 147 -7.00 20.03 -28.53
CA TYR A 147 -5.81 20.07 -29.38
C TYR A 147 -5.61 21.46 -29.98
N ASP A 148 -4.38 21.97 -29.90
CA ASP A 148 -3.97 23.25 -30.45
C ASP A 148 -2.92 23.01 -31.54
N SER A 149 -3.31 23.18 -32.81
CA SER A 149 -2.43 22.93 -33.96
C SER A 149 -1.31 23.97 -34.10
N THR A 150 -1.32 25.03 -33.29
CA THR A 150 -0.21 26.01 -33.25
C THR A 150 0.92 25.59 -32.32
N LYS A 151 0.68 24.59 -31.46
CA LYS A 151 1.65 24.07 -30.49
C LYS A 151 2.23 22.74 -30.97
N PRO A 152 3.45 22.39 -30.52
CA PRO A 152 4.06 21.11 -30.86
C PRO A 152 3.22 19.94 -30.36
N ASP A 153 3.25 18.84 -31.12
CA ASP A 153 2.63 17.58 -30.72
C ASP A 153 3.37 16.99 -29.51
N VAL A 154 2.64 16.74 -28.42
CA VAL A 154 3.12 16.12 -27.19
C VAL A 154 2.23 14.94 -26.83
N TYR A 155 2.84 13.77 -26.76
CA TYR A 155 2.22 12.53 -26.29
C TYR A 155 2.75 12.19 -24.90
N LEU A 156 1.88 11.66 -24.04
CA LEU A 156 2.25 11.15 -22.73
C LEU A 156 2.04 9.64 -22.75
N MET A 157 3.01 8.90 -22.22
CA MET A 157 2.95 7.46 -22.05
C MET A 157 3.00 7.13 -20.56
N TYR A 158 2.13 6.22 -20.13
CA TYR A 158 2.12 5.70 -18.77
C TYR A 158 2.53 4.24 -18.82
N ASN A 159 3.65 3.92 -18.18
CA ASN A 159 4.15 2.56 -18.03
C ASN A 159 4.12 2.19 -16.56
N ASP A 160 3.65 0.99 -16.27
CA ASP A 160 3.54 0.45 -14.92
C ASP A 160 4.03 -1.00 -14.94
N ILE A 161 4.89 -1.35 -13.99
CA ILE A 161 5.47 -2.69 -13.89
C ILE A 161 4.56 -3.52 -12.99
N ASN A 162 3.94 -4.55 -13.58
CA ASN A 162 3.11 -5.48 -12.83
C ASN A 162 3.94 -6.23 -11.78
N ASN A 163 3.62 -6.03 -10.51
CA ASN A 163 4.24 -6.73 -9.38
C ASN A 163 5.79 -6.62 -9.33
N GLN A 164 6.31 -5.38 -9.39
CA GLN A 164 7.75 -5.10 -9.38
C GLN A 164 8.50 -5.82 -8.23
N TYR A 165 8.05 -5.64 -6.98
CA TYR A 165 8.71 -6.29 -5.84
C TYR A 165 8.60 -7.82 -5.87
N GLY A 166 7.47 -8.38 -6.32
CA GLY A 166 7.34 -9.82 -6.45
C GLY A 166 8.29 -10.42 -7.50
N TRP A 167 8.53 -9.71 -8.61
CA TRP A 167 9.56 -10.08 -9.57
C TRP A 167 10.96 -9.99 -8.97
N SER A 168 11.28 -8.92 -8.24
CA SER A 168 12.56 -8.78 -7.53
C SER A 168 12.77 -9.87 -6.48
N MET A 169 11.71 -10.24 -5.74
CA MET A 169 11.74 -11.33 -4.76
C MET A 169 11.84 -12.73 -5.39
N SER A 170 11.69 -12.84 -6.72
CA SER A 170 11.89 -14.09 -7.47
C SER A 170 13.32 -14.23 -8.00
N GLN A 171 14.18 -13.22 -7.79
CA GLN A 171 15.61 -13.29 -8.14
C GLN A 171 16.39 -13.95 -7.00
N TYR A 172 17.68 -14.22 -7.23
CA TYR A 172 18.59 -14.69 -6.18
C TYR A 172 18.74 -13.63 -5.09
N LEU A 173 18.50 -14.03 -3.84
CA LEU A 173 18.54 -13.18 -2.66
C LEU A 173 19.37 -13.83 -1.55
N PRO A 174 20.09 -13.02 -0.74
CA PRO A 174 20.85 -13.54 0.38
C PRO A 174 19.92 -14.09 1.46
N TYR A 175 20.23 -15.28 1.96
CA TYR A 175 19.47 -15.92 3.05
C TYR A 175 20.35 -16.33 4.25
N GLY A 176 21.68 -16.36 4.10
CA GLY A 176 22.64 -16.71 5.14
C GLY A 176 24.07 -16.77 4.63
N GLY A 177 24.99 -17.21 5.50
CA GLY A 177 26.44 -17.14 5.29
C GLY A 177 26.98 -15.73 5.47
N PHE A 178 26.40 -14.90 6.34
CA PHE A 178 26.80 -13.50 6.46
C PHE A 178 28.16 -13.36 7.15
N GLU A 179 29.17 -12.89 6.42
CA GLU A 179 30.50 -12.64 6.94
C GLU A 179 31.13 -11.34 6.41
N TRP A 180 32.00 -10.73 7.21
CA TRP A 180 32.83 -9.61 6.75
C TRP A 180 33.98 -10.15 5.92
N VAL A 181 34.14 -9.62 4.70
CA VAL A 181 35.20 -10.02 3.78
C VAL A 181 36.05 -8.81 3.40
N ASP A 182 37.36 -8.92 3.57
CA ASP A 182 38.33 -7.88 3.22
C ASP A 182 38.92 -8.20 1.84
N SER A 183 38.12 -7.91 0.80
CA SER A 183 38.36 -8.49 -0.52
C SER A 183 38.44 -7.40 -1.59
N ASN A 184 39.55 -7.38 -2.32
CA ASN A 184 39.71 -6.58 -3.53
C ASN A 184 39.04 -7.32 -4.71
N ILE A 185 37.71 -7.25 -4.76
CA ILE A 185 36.87 -8.01 -5.71
C ILE A 185 36.55 -7.15 -6.93
N ASP A 186 36.63 -7.74 -8.11
CA ASP A 186 36.07 -7.14 -9.32
C ASP A 186 34.59 -7.53 -9.48
N ILE A 187 33.72 -6.68 -8.97
CA ILE A 187 32.26 -6.86 -8.98
C ILE A 187 31.67 -7.02 -10.39
N THR A 188 32.37 -6.53 -11.41
CA THR A 188 31.88 -6.58 -12.80
C THR A 188 32.00 -7.97 -13.42
N THR A 189 32.72 -8.88 -12.75
CA THR A 189 32.96 -10.25 -13.20
C THR A 189 32.07 -11.28 -12.51
N ILE A 190 31.31 -10.88 -11.48
CA ILE A 190 30.44 -11.77 -10.72
C ILE A 190 29.08 -11.85 -11.42
N PRO A 191 28.56 -13.05 -11.72
CA PRO A 191 27.24 -13.19 -12.32
C PRO A 191 26.11 -12.96 -11.29
N ASP A 192 24.95 -12.52 -11.78
CA ASP A 192 23.78 -12.24 -10.92
C ASP A 192 23.22 -13.48 -10.19
N ASP A 193 23.52 -14.67 -10.69
CA ASP A 193 23.12 -15.98 -10.13
C ASP A 193 24.28 -16.71 -9.42
N ALA A 194 25.32 -15.98 -9.02
CA ALA A 194 26.41 -16.53 -8.22
C ALA A 194 25.91 -17.12 -6.88
N ASP A 195 26.57 -18.19 -6.42
CA ASP A 195 26.28 -18.80 -5.12
C ASP A 195 26.60 -17.84 -3.95
N GLU A 196 27.54 -16.91 -4.15
CA GLU A 196 27.97 -15.91 -3.17
C GLU A 196 27.61 -14.51 -3.65
N GLY A 197 26.89 -13.75 -2.81
CA GLY A 197 26.53 -12.36 -3.06
C GLY A 197 27.32 -11.40 -2.18
N TYR A 198 27.41 -10.13 -2.60
CA TYR A 198 28.19 -9.10 -1.91
C TYR A 198 27.34 -7.85 -1.65
N ILE A 199 27.44 -7.29 -0.44
CA ILE A 199 26.90 -5.97 -0.10
C ILE A 199 28.09 -5.05 0.15
N LEU A 200 28.15 -3.93 -0.59
CA LEU A 200 29.35 -3.10 -0.67
C LEU A 200 29.04 -1.66 -0.29
N GLU A 201 29.94 -1.04 0.47
CA GLU A 201 30.01 0.40 0.66
C GLU A 201 31.17 0.92 -0.18
N VAL A 202 30.86 1.76 -1.15
CA VAL A 202 31.80 2.22 -2.18
C VAL A 202 31.66 3.71 -2.41
N ASP A 203 32.78 4.33 -2.78
CA ASP A 203 32.78 5.68 -3.35
C ASP A 203 32.56 5.59 -4.87
N LEU A 204 31.56 6.30 -5.38
CA LEU A 204 31.23 6.34 -6.80
C LEU A 204 31.58 7.70 -7.39
N GLU A 205 32.33 7.71 -8.49
CA GLU A 205 32.54 8.90 -9.31
C GLU A 205 31.70 8.80 -10.59
N TYR A 206 30.81 9.79 -10.79
CA TYR A 206 29.92 9.81 -11.96
C TYR A 206 30.44 10.78 -13.04
N PRO A 207 30.91 10.28 -14.21
CA PRO A 207 31.62 11.09 -15.19
C PRO A 207 30.80 12.26 -15.71
N GLN A 208 31.37 13.48 -15.66
CA GLN A 208 30.68 14.72 -16.03
C GLN A 208 30.12 14.72 -17.46
N HIS A 209 30.82 14.07 -18.39
CA HIS A 209 30.40 14.01 -19.79
C HIS A 209 29.10 13.20 -20.01
N LEU A 210 28.63 12.44 -19.01
CA LEU A 210 27.39 11.66 -19.08
C LEU A 210 26.18 12.40 -18.48
N HIS A 211 26.40 13.51 -17.77
CA HIS A 211 25.34 14.18 -17.00
C HIS A 211 24.20 14.64 -17.90
N ASP A 212 24.51 15.32 -18.99
CA ASP A 212 23.51 15.83 -19.93
C ASP A 212 22.75 14.69 -20.61
N ALA A 213 23.47 13.63 -21.02
CA ALA A 213 22.88 12.48 -21.71
C ALA A 213 21.91 11.68 -20.82
N HIS A 214 22.14 11.67 -19.51
CA HIS A 214 21.36 10.90 -18.54
C HIS A 214 20.40 11.77 -17.72
N THR A 215 20.14 13.01 -18.13
CA THR A 215 19.23 13.95 -17.43
C THR A 215 17.84 13.37 -17.18
N ASP A 216 17.37 12.47 -18.06
CA ASP A 216 16.07 11.82 -17.96
C ASP A 216 16.08 10.50 -17.15
N LEU A 217 17.26 10.01 -16.74
CA LEU A 217 17.40 8.84 -15.90
C LEU A 217 17.29 9.20 -14.41
N PRO A 218 16.89 8.24 -13.57
CA PRO A 218 16.96 8.43 -12.14
C PRO A 218 18.38 8.60 -11.61
N PHE A 219 18.55 9.55 -10.70
CA PHE A 219 19.79 9.86 -9.96
C PHE A 219 19.62 9.57 -8.48
#